data_AF-A0A423UWV8-F1
#
_entry.id   AF-A0A423UWV8-F1
#
_cell.length_a   1.000
_cell.length_b   1.000
_cell.length_c   1.000
_cell.angle_alpha   90.00
_cell.angle_beta   90.00
_cell.angle_gamma   90.00
#
_symmetry.space_group_name_H-M   'P 1'
#
loop_
_entity.id
_entity.type
_entity.pdbx_description
1 polymer ?
#
loop_
_entity_poly.entity_id
_entity_poly.type
_entity_poly.pdbx_seq_one_letter_code
_entity_poly.pdbx_strand_id
1 'polypeptide(L)'
;MREVLAQAAFQLFLERGFERTTVDDIVARAGVGRRSFFRYFPSKEDAVFPDHERCLAEMTEFLAAADDDDPVGAVSDAARIVLRMYAANPEFSVQRYRLTREVPGLRTYELSVVRRYEQTLAGHLRSRLGEGGDGALRAEVIAASVVAAHNNGLRLWLRSGGEGDPEVAVDHALALVREVWGRPAASAASTAPAAPAVSEASAVPFAVSGGGDGDGEVVVMVARKGTPMWRVVQQIEAAVGEN
;
A
#
# COMPACT_ATOMS: atom_id res chain seq x y z
N MET A 1 8.01 -25.99 17.58
CA MET A 1 9.20 -26.04 16.69
C MET A 1 9.39 -24.73 15.91
N ARG A 2 8.38 -24.25 15.18
CA ARG A 2 8.42 -22.93 14.52
C ARG A 2 8.85 -21.80 15.47
N GLU A 3 8.18 -21.69 16.62
CA GLU A 3 8.49 -20.68 17.66
C GLU A 3 9.91 -20.80 18.19
N VAL A 4 10.39 -22.03 18.44
CA VAL A 4 11.77 -22.29 18.89
C VAL A 4 12.80 -21.76 17.88
N LEU A 5 12.57 -22.01 16.59
CA LEU A 5 13.43 -21.52 15.52
C LEU A 5 13.38 -20.00 15.38
N ALA A 6 12.19 -19.39 15.45
CA ALA A 6 12.02 -17.94 15.39
C ALA A 6 12.70 -17.26 16.59
N GLN A 7 12.53 -17.79 17.80
CA GLN A 7 13.16 -17.28 19.02
C GLN A 7 14.69 -17.40 18.95
N ALA A 8 15.21 -18.54 18.52
CA ALA A 8 16.65 -18.74 18.35
C ALA A 8 17.24 -17.78 17.30
N ALA A 9 16.53 -17.56 16.18
CA ALA A 9 16.91 -16.57 15.18
C ALA A 9 16.95 -15.17 15.76
N PHE A 10 15.89 -14.77 16.48
CA PHE A 10 15.78 -13.43 17.05
C PHE A 10 16.86 -13.13 18.09
N GLN A 11 17.15 -14.09 18.96
CA GLN A 11 18.26 -13.98 19.92
C GLN A 11 19.61 -13.78 19.21
N LEU A 12 19.90 -14.57 18.18
CA LEU A 12 21.13 -14.42 17.40
C LEU A 12 21.19 -13.08 16.66
N PHE A 13 20.06 -12.61 16.13
CA PHE A 13 20.00 -11.29 15.48
C PHE A 13 20.31 -10.16 16.47
N LEU A 14 19.86 -10.26 17.72
CA LEU A 14 20.17 -9.28 18.78
C LEU A 14 21.63 -9.41 19.27
N GLU A 15 22.13 -10.63 19.45
CA GLU A 15 23.50 -10.89 19.92
C GLU A 15 24.56 -10.48 18.89
N ARG A 16 24.33 -10.79 17.62
CA ARG A 16 25.36 -10.77 16.57
C ARG A 16 24.98 -9.92 15.38
N GLY A 17 23.75 -9.41 15.28
CA GLY A 17 23.25 -8.72 14.09
C GLY A 17 22.70 -9.67 13.03
N PHE A 18 21.69 -9.20 12.29
CA PHE A 18 21.01 -9.96 11.25
C PHE A 18 21.95 -10.45 10.14
N GLU A 19 22.82 -9.57 9.62
CA GLU A 19 23.70 -9.90 8.48
C GLU A 19 24.73 -10.97 8.81
N ARG A 20 25.27 -10.97 10.03
CA ARG A 20 26.28 -11.93 10.48
C ARG A 20 25.69 -13.27 10.94
N THR A 21 24.38 -13.37 11.04
CA THR A 21 23.71 -14.61 11.47
C THR A 21 23.34 -15.45 10.26
N THR A 22 23.75 -16.71 10.26
CA THR A 22 23.41 -17.69 9.21
C THR A 22 22.29 -18.64 9.63
N VAL A 23 21.65 -19.32 8.68
CA VAL A 23 20.69 -20.38 8.99
C VAL A 23 21.35 -21.52 9.79
N ASP A 24 22.62 -21.82 9.53
CA ASP A 24 23.37 -22.85 10.25
C ASP A 24 23.56 -22.49 11.72
N ASP A 25 23.84 -21.21 12.04
CA ASP A 25 23.89 -20.73 13.42
C ASP A 25 22.55 -20.91 14.14
N ILE A 26 21.45 -20.58 13.46
CA ILE A 26 20.09 -20.66 14.02
C ILE A 26 19.72 -22.09 14.36
N VAL A 27 19.95 -23.03 13.43
CA VAL A 27 19.58 -24.43 13.67
C VAL A 27 20.50 -25.10 14.67
N ALA A 28 21.78 -24.72 14.74
CA ALA A 28 22.70 -25.14 15.78
C ALA A 28 22.22 -24.66 17.17
N ARG A 29 21.78 -23.39 17.28
CA ARG A 29 21.21 -22.84 18.52
C ARG A 29 19.92 -23.53 18.93
N ALA A 30 19.05 -23.82 17.96
CA ALA A 30 17.77 -24.48 18.20
C ALA A 30 17.88 -26.00 18.40
N GLY A 31 19.07 -26.60 18.22
CA GLY A 31 19.28 -28.05 18.36
C GLY A 31 18.55 -28.87 17.30
N VAL A 32 18.39 -28.33 16.08
CA VAL A 32 17.68 -29.01 14.98
C VAL A 32 18.50 -29.01 13.69
N GLY A 33 18.08 -29.82 12.72
CA GLY A 33 18.72 -29.85 11.40
C GLY A 33 18.20 -28.75 10.46
N ARG A 34 19.02 -28.37 9.48
CA ARG A 34 18.71 -27.38 8.42
C ARG A 34 17.40 -27.66 7.66
N ARG A 35 17.09 -28.94 7.40
CA ARG A 35 15.81 -29.37 6.79
C ARG A 35 14.59 -28.95 7.63
N SER A 36 14.71 -28.91 8.96
CA SER A 36 13.62 -28.46 9.83
C SER A 36 13.42 -26.95 9.75
N PHE A 37 14.47 -26.15 9.53
CA PHE A 37 14.33 -24.72 9.31
C PHE A 37 13.53 -24.42 8.05
N PHE A 38 13.97 -24.95 6.90
CA PHE A 38 13.32 -24.67 5.62
C PHE A 38 11.91 -25.26 5.49
N ARG A 39 11.53 -26.20 6.36
CA ARG A 39 10.13 -26.65 6.47
C ARG A 39 9.20 -25.55 6.97
N TYR A 40 9.69 -24.61 7.78
CA TYR A 40 8.88 -23.54 8.38
C TYR A 40 9.18 -22.16 7.80
N PHE A 41 10.42 -21.93 7.36
CA PHE A 41 10.91 -20.63 6.92
C PHE A 41 11.66 -20.80 5.60
N PRO A 42 11.07 -20.38 4.46
CA PRO A 42 11.72 -20.45 3.15
C PRO A 42 13.07 -19.69 3.10
N SER A 43 13.19 -18.61 3.86
CA SER A 43 14.39 -17.77 3.96
C SER A 43 14.74 -17.41 5.41
N LYS A 44 15.89 -16.72 5.61
CA LYS A 44 16.28 -16.20 6.93
C LYS A 44 15.34 -15.06 7.36
N GLU A 45 14.91 -14.26 6.39
CA GLU A 45 13.97 -13.16 6.56
C GLU A 45 12.62 -13.65 7.06
N ASP A 46 12.13 -14.80 6.57
CA ASP A 46 10.87 -15.41 7.04
C ASP A 46 10.89 -15.70 8.55
N ALA A 47 12.06 -15.98 9.14
CA ALA A 47 12.18 -16.18 10.58
C ALA A 47 12.00 -14.88 11.40
N VAL A 48 12.13 -13.70 10.77
CA VAL A 48 11.80 -12.38 11.36
C VAL A 48 10.28 -12.12 11.31
N PHE A 49 9.59 -12.71 10.33
CA PHE A 49 8.17 -12.51 10.06
C PHE A 49 7.36 -13.81 10.22
N PRO A 50 7.53 -14.57 11.32
CA PRO A 50 7.13 -15.97 11.37
C PRO A 50 5.63 -16.18 11.22
N ASP A 51 4.79 -15.25 11.65
CA ASP A 51 3.34 -15.44 11.67
C ASP A 51 2.60 -14.92 10.44
N HIS A 52 3.27 -14.22 9.53
CA HIS A 52 2.61 -13.49 8.46
C HIS A 52 1.93 -14.40 7.42
N GLU A 53 2.52 -15.55 7.08
CA GLU A 53 1.89 -16.50 6.15
C GLU A 53 0.57 -17.06 6.71
N ARG A 54 0.56 -17.43 8.00
CA ARG A 54 -0.65 -17.91 8.68
C ARG A 54 -1.69 -16.79 8.79
N CYS A 55 -1.26 -15.59 9.15
CA CYS A 55 -2.13 -14.42 9.24
C CYS A 55 -2.74 -14.05 7.87
N LEU A 56 -2.00 -14.18 6.77
CA LEU A 56 -2.50 -13.96 5.42
C LEU A 56 -3.56 -15.01 5.03
N ALA A 57 -3.35 -16.27 5.39
CA ALA A 57 -4.33 -17.34 5.20
C ALA A 57 -5.63 -17.04 5.99
N GLU A 58 -5.51 -16.70 7.28
CA GLU A 58 -6.65 -16.33 8.13
C GLU A 58 -7.42 -15.12 7.56
N MET A 59 -6.69 -14.10 7.08
CA MET A 59 -7.30 -12.94 6.41
C MET A 59 -8.08 -13.34 5.16
N THR A 60 -7.51 -14.24 4.35
CA THR A 60 -8.15 -14.73 3.12
C THR A 60 -9.43 -15.48 3.43
N GLU A 61 -9.40 -16.38 4.43
CA GLU A 61 -10.57 -17.13 4.89
C GLU A 61 -11.65 -16.21 5.44
N PHE A 62 -11.27 -15.23 6.26
CA PHE A 62 -12.18 -14.22 6.80
C PHE A 62 -12.91 -13.46 5.69
N LEU A 63 -12.16 -12.98 4.69
CA LEU A 63 -12.73 -12.24 3.56
C LEU A 63 -13.58 -13.10 2.63
N ALA A 64 -13.29 -14.40 2.52
CA ALA A 64 -14.09 -15.33 1.74
C ALA A 64 -15.46 -15.61 2.38
N ALA A 65 -15.55 -15.49 3.71
CA ALA A 65 -16.77 -15.69 4.49
C ALA A 65 -17.57 -14.40 4.74
N ALA A 66 -17.04 -13.23 4.38
CA ALA A 66 -17.69 -11.95 4.60
C ALA A 66 -18.88 -11.73 3.65
N ASP A 67 -19.93 -11.11 4.18
CA ASP A 67 -21.11 -10.70 3.42
C ASP A 67 -20.78 -9.55 2.44
N ASP A 68 -21.59 -9.42 1.40
CA ASP A 68 -21.34 -8.49 0.29
C ASP A 68 -21.82 -7.04 0.56
N ASP A 69 -22.50 -6.83 1.68
CA ASP A 69 -23.21 -5.57 1.99
C ASP A 69 -22.26 -4.42 2.35
N ASP A 70 -21.11 -4.71 2.96
CA ASP A 70 -20.10 -3.71 3.36
C ASP A 70 -18.67 -4.18 3.05
N PRO A 71 -18.24 -4.13 1.77
CA PRO A 71 -16.92 -4.61 1.37
C PRO A 71 -15.76 -3.77 1.95
N VAL A 72 -15.99 -2.48 2.25
CA VAL A 72 -14.99 -1.60 2.89
C VAL A 72 -14.88 -1.93 4.39
N GLY A 73 -16.01 -2.18 5.03
CA GLY A 73 -16.08 -2.72 6.39
C GLY A 73 -15.30 -4.01 6.51
N ALA A 74 -15.57 -4.99 5.64
CA ALA A 74 -14.93 -6.29 5.63
C ALA A 74 -13.40 -6.20 5.54
N VAL A 75 -12.85 -5.44 4.58
CA VAL A 75 -11.38 -5.27 4.49
C VAL A 75 -10.76 -4.54 5.69
N SER A 76 -11.51 -3.63 6.31
CA SER A 76 -11.05 -2.94 7.53
C SER A 76 -11.01 -3.91 8.72
N ASP A 77 -12.01 -4.78 8.87
CA ASP A 77 -12.04 -5.82 9.91
C ASP A 77 -10.98 -6.88 9.67
N ALA A 78 -10.75 -7.25 8.42
CA ALA A 78 -9.69 -8.16 8.02
C ALA A 78 -8.30 -7.61 8.40
N ALA A 79 -8.07 -6.30 8.24
CA ALA A 79 -6.82 -5.66 8.67
C ALA A 79 -6.57 -5.77 10.19
N ARG A 80 -7.62 -5.87 11.01
CA ARG A 80 -7.48 -6.08 12.46
C ARG A 80 -6.91 -7.45 12.83
N ILE A 81 -7.00 -8.45 11.94
CA ILE A 81 -6.34 -9.75 12.13
C ILE A 81 -4.82 -9.56 12.25
N VAL A 82 -4.25 -8.68 11.42
CA VAL A 82 -2.82 -8.36 11.45
C VAL A 82 -2.47 -7.69 12.79
N LEU A 83 -3.27 -6.73 13.25
CA LEU A 83 -3.07 -6.10 14.56
C LEU A 83 -3.07 -7.14 15.69
N ARG A 84 -4.07 -8.03 15.74
CA ARG A 84 -4.15 -9.09 16.77
C ARG A 84 -2.93 -10.00 16.77
N MET A 85 -2.41 -10.36 15.59
CA MET A 85 -1.17 -11.11 15.47
C MET A 85 0.02 -10.35 16.10
N TYR A 86 0.16 -9.03 15.89
CA TYR A 86 1.20 -8.24 16.55
C TYR A 86 0.97 -8.12 18.07
N ALA A 87 -0.28 -7.96 18.50
CA ALA A 87 -0.66 -7.79 19.90
C ALA A 87 -0.53 -9.07 20.73
N ALA A 88 -0.51 -10.25 20.10
CA ALA A 88 -0.34 -11.53 20.79
C ALA A 88 1.03 -11.66 21.49
N ASN A 89 2.05 -10.97 21.00
CA ASN A 89 3.36 -10.86 21.66
C ASN A 89 3.96 -9.46 21.42
N PRO A 90 3.59 -8.46 22.24
CA PRO A 90 4.02 -7.07 22.05
C PRO A 90 5.53 -6.90 22.15
N GLU A 91 6.19 -7.60 23.08
CA GLU A 91 7.64 -7.52 23.27
C GLU A 91 8.37 -7.94 21.98
N PHE A 92 8.03 -9.10 21.43
CA PHE A 92 8.60 -9.59 20.18
C PHE A 92 8.29 -8.65 19.02
N SER A 93 7.06 -8.15 18.91
CA SER A 93 6.64 -7.21 17.87
C SER A 93 7.43 -5.90 17.89
N VAL A 94 7.71 -5.36 19.08
CA VAL A 94 8.52 -4.14 19.25
C VAL A 94 9.98 -4.40 18.89
N GLN A 95 10.53 -5.54 19.30
CA GLN A 95 11.89 -5.93 18.93
C GLN A 95 12.03 -6.12 17.40
N ARG A 96 11.05 -6.78 16.76
CA ARG A 96 10.94 -6.89 15.30
C ARG A 96 10.90 -5.53 14.64
N TYR A 97 10.05 -4.63 15.13
CA TYR A 97 9.92 -3.29 14.58
C TYR A 97 11.25 -2.52 14.60
N ARG A 98 12.01 -2.61 15.70
CA ARG A 98 13.34 -1.99 15.81
C ARG A 98 14.31 -2.59 14.80
N LEU A 99 14.41 -3.91 14.75
CA LEU A 99 15.30 -4.62 13.83
C LEU A 99 15.01 -4.28 12.35
N THR A 100 13.75 -4.31 11.94
CA THR A 100 13.32 -3.99 10.56
C THR A 100 13.61 -2.52 10.20
N ARG A 101 13.59 -1.60 11.17
CA ARG A 101 13.96 -0.20 10.93
C ARG A 101 15.46 -0.02 10.74
N GLU A 102 16.29 -0.79 11.41
CA GLU A 102 17.74 -0.65 11.37
C GLU A 102 18.37 -1.36 10.17
N VAL A 103 17.78 -2.47 9.71
CA VAL A 103 18.33 -3.32 8.64
C VAL A 103 17.60 -3.04 7.30
N PRO A 104 18.26 -2.42 6.30
CA PRO A 104 17.63 -2.08 5.02
C PRO A 104 17.02 -3.27 4.27
N GLY A 105 17.71 -4.42 4.28
CA GLY A 105 17.21 -5.66 3.63
C GLY A 105 15.88 -6.13 4.21
N LEU A 106 15.72 -6.07 5.54
CA LEU A 106 14.48 -6.42 6.21
C LEU A 106 13.36 -5.43 5.94
N ARG A 107 13.67 -4.14 5.73
CA ARG A 107 12.68 -3.14 5.33
C ARG A 107 12.14 -3.42 3.93
N THR A 108 13.02 -3.75 2.98
CA THR A 108 12.59 -4.16 1.63
C THR A 108 11.74 -5.43 1.68
N TYR A 109 12.15 -6.39 2.51
CA TYR A 109 11.36 -7.61 2.73
C TYR A 109 9.99 -7.31 3.35
N GLU A 110 9.90 -6.43 4.36
CA GLU A 110 8.63 -5.98 4.95
C GLU A 110 7.69 -5.39 3.89
N LEU A 111 8.19 -4.58 2.96
CA LEU A 111 7.36 -4.04 1.87
C LEU A 111 6.74 -5.15 1.00
N SER A 112 7.49 -6.23 0.74
CA SER A 112 6.95 -7.40 0.02
C SER A 112 5.89 -8.15 0.83
N VAL A 113 6.05 -8.24 2.16
CA VAL A 113 5.05 -8.80 3.08
C VAL A 113 3.77 -7.95 3.03
N VAL A 114 3.90 -6.63 3.18
CA VAL A 114 2.78 -5.68 3.14
C VAL A 114 2.04 -5.74 1.81
N ARG A 115 2.75 -5.84 0.68
CA ARG A 115 2.14 -5.93 -0.66
C ARG A 115 1.21 -7.15 -0.80
N ARG A 116 1.54 -8.29 -0.18
CA ARG A 116 0.69 -9.49 -0.22
C ARG A 116 -0.66 -9.26 0.49
N TYR A 117 -0.66 -8.57 1.63
CA TYR A 117 -1.89 -8.17 2.30
C TYR A 117 -2.71 -7.22 1.43
N GLU A 118 -2.08 -6.18 0.88
CA GLU A 118 -2.76 -5.22 0.00
C GLU A 118 -3.42 -5.90 -1.21
N GLN A 119 -2.71 -6.85 -1.86
CA GLN A 119 -3.25 -7.62 -2.97
C GLN A 119 -4.45 -8.47 -2.57
N THR A 120 -4.44 -9.03 -1.36
CA THR A 120 -5.55 -9.83 -0.83
C THR A 120 -6.78 -8.97 -0.60
N LEU A 121 -6.61 -7.80 0.04
CA LEU A 121 -7.70 -6.84 0.25
C LEU A 121 -8.24 -6.30 -1.09
N ALA A 122 -7.36 -5.90 -2.01
CA ALA A 122 -7.74 -5.42 -3.33
C ALA A 122 -8.45 -6.50 -4.16
N GLY A 123 -8.02 -7.76 -4.05
CA GLY A 123 -8.67 -8.91 -4.69
C GLY A 123 -10.10 -9.10 -4.22
N HIS A 124 -10.33 -9.04 -2.91
CA HIS A 124 -11.68 -9.09 -2.34
C HIS A 124 -12.53 -7.91 -2.86
N LEU A 125 -12.03 -6.68 -2.80
CA LEU A 125 -12.75 -5.48 -3.25
C LEU A 125 -13.10 -5.51 -4.74
N ARG A 126 -12.18 -5.95 -5.60
CA ARG A 126 -12.42 -6.05 -7.06
C ARG A 126 -13.64 -6.90 -7.39
N SER A 127 -13.79 -8.03 -6.71
CA SER A 127 -14.92 -8.93 -6.94
C SER A 127 -16.28 -8.33 -6.57
N ARG A 128 -16.31 -7.27 -5.74
CA ARG A 128 -17.53 -6.61 -5.25
C ARG A 128 -17.81 -5.26 -5.90
N LEU A 129 -16.76 -4.50 -6.21
CA LEU A 129 -16.88 -3.20 -6.87
C LEU A 129 -17.06 -3.32 -8.40
N GLY A 130 -16.88 -4.53 -8.94
CA GLY A 130 -17.02 -4.84 -10.36
C GLY A 130 -15.82 -4.41 -11.20
N GLU A 131 -15.72 -4.96 -12.41
CA GLU A 131 -14.64 -4.67 -13.37
C GLU A 131 -14.99 -3.52 -14.34
N GLY A 132 -16.22 -3.00 -14.30
CA GLY A 132 -16.68 -1.90 -15.15
C GLY A 132 -16.28 -0.52 -14.59
N GLY A 133 -15.93 0.41 -15.49
CA GLY A 133 -15.53 1.78 -15.11
C GLY A 133 -14.26 1.80 -14.26
N ASP A 134 -14.25 2.61 -13.19
CA ASP A 134 -13.11 2.77 -12.29
C ASP A 134 -13.05 1.71 -11.16
N GLY A 135 -13.87 0.66 -11.20
CA GLY A 135 -14.01 -0.32 -10.09
C GLY A 135 -12.69 -0.95 -9.64
N ALA A 136 -11.85 -1.37 -10.60
CA ALA A 136 -10.52 -1.93 -10.31
C ALA A 136 -9.57 -0.91 -9.66
N LEU A 137 -9.56 0.33 -10.14
CA LEU A 137 -8.75 1.40 -9.54
C LEU A 137 -9.24 1.75 -8.14
N ARG A 138 -10.56 1.83 -7.94
CA ARG A 138 -11.17 2.06 -6.62
C ARG A 138 -10.78 0.96 -5.63
N ALA A 139 -10.81 -0.31 -6.05
CA ALA A 139 -10.38 -1.43 -5.20
C ALA A 139 -8.92 -1.29 -4.73
N GLU A 140 -8.00 -0.96 -5.64
CA GLU A 140 -6.59 -0.74 -5.30
C GLU A 140 -6.41 0.47 -4.37
N VAL A 141 -7.07 1.60 -4.65
CA VAL A 141 -6.98 2.82 -3.82
C VAL A 141 -7.53 2.58 -2.41
N ILE A 142 -8.67 1.89 -2.29
CA ILE A 142 -9.27 1.56 -0.99
C ILE A 142 -8.35 0.61 -0.21
N ALA A 143 -7.86 -0.47 -0.85
CA ALA A 143 -6.96 -1.43 -0.21
C ALA A 143 -5.67 -0.74 0.29
N ALA A 144 -5.04 0.09 -0.55
CA ALA A 144 -3.87 0.86 -0.17
C ALA A 144 -4.15 1.81 1.01
N SER A 145 -5.34 2.44 1.03
CA SER A 145 -5.77 3.32 2.14
C SER A 145 -5.92 2.54 3.45
N VAL A 146 -6.54 1.36 3.42
CA VAL A 146 -6.68 0.47 4.59
C VAL A 146 -5.31 0.05 5.13
N VAL A 147 -4.41 -0.38 4.25
CA VAL A 147 -3.04 -0.79 4.62
C VAL A 147 -2.26 0.38 5.21
N ALA A 148 -2.36 1.58 4.62
CA ALA A 148 -1.70 2.78 5.12
C ALA A 148 -2.24 3.16 6.51
N ALA A 149 -3.56 3.15 6.70
CA ALA A 149 -4.20 3.44 7.98
C ALA A 149 -3.75 2.46 9.07
N HIS A 150 -3.87 1.16 8.80
CA HIS A 150 -3.41 0.10 9.71
C HIS A 150 -1.93 0.27 10.07
N ASN A 151 -1.04 0.45 9.07
CA ASN A 151 0.39 0.54 9.31
C ASN A 151 0.77 1.77 10.14
N ASN A 152 0.08 2.91 9.96
CA ASN A 152 0.34 4.10 10.76
C ASN A 152 -0.13 3.92 12.21
N GLY A 153 -1.32 3.37 12.43
CA GLY A 153 -1.83 3.05 13.76
C GLY A 153 -0.93 2.04 14.50
N LEU A 154 -0.60 0.93 13.83
CA LEU A 154 0.28 -0.10 14.36
C LEU A 154 1.67 0.46 14.70
N ARG A 155 2.27 1.23 13.80
CA ARG A 155 3.61 1.81 14.05
C ARG A 155 3.58 2.87 15.16
N LEU A 156 2.46 3.54 15.40
CA LEU A 156 2.33 4.45 16.54
C LEU A 156 2.44 3.66 17.86
N TRP A 157 1.71 2.57 17.99
CA TRP A 157 1.77 1.67 19.16
C TRP A 157 3.14 0.99 19.31
N LEU A 158 3.77 0.55 18.21
CA LEU A 158 5.12 -0.04 18.29
C LEU A 158 6.19 0.98 18.71
N ARG A 159 6.01 2.26 18.37
CA ARG A 159 6.90 3.35 18.81
C ARG A 159 6.73 3.69 20.29
N SER A 160 5.55 3.48 20.87
CA SER A 160 5.33 3.59 22.33
C SER A 160 5.86 2.38 23.10
N GLY A 161 6.61 1.49 22.45
CA GLY A 161 7.12 0.28 23.10
C GLY A 161 6.05 -0.80 23.29
N GLY A 162 4.93 -0.72 22.57
CA GLY A 162 3.81 -1.63 22.74
C GLY A 162 2.99 -1.36 24.00
N GLU A 163 3.19 -0.20 24.63
CA GLU A 163 2.42 0.24 25.79
C GLU A 163 1.07 0.84 25.38
N GLY A 164 0.05 0.57 26.19
CA GLY A 164 -1.32 1.01 25.94
C GLY A 164 -2.13 0.04 25.08
N ASP A 165 -3.32 0.48 24.69
CA ASP A 165 -4.23 -0.31 23.87
C ASP A 165 -3.84 -0.22 22.37
N PRO A 166 -3.46 -1.35 21.73
CA PRO A 166 -3.11 -1.38 20.31
C PRO A 166 -4.28 -1.02 19.39
N GLU A 167 -5.53 -1.23 19.82
CA GLU A 167 -6.72 -1.07 18.99
C GLU A 167 -7.04 0.41 18.75
N VAL A 168 -6.90 1.26 19.77
CA VAL A 168 -7.29 2.68 19.72
C VAL A 168 -6.72 3.41 18.50
N ALA A 169 -5.42 3.30 18.23
CA ALA A 169 -4.78 4.02 17.13
C ALA A 169 -5.16 3.44 15.75
N VAL A 170 -5.29 2.12 15.65
CA VAL A 170 -5.65 1.44 14.39
C VAL A 170 -7.12 1.66 14.07
N ASP A 171 -8.00 1.56 15.06
CA ASP A 171 -9.43 1.77 14.89
C ASP A 171 -9.73 3.20 14.47
N HIS A 172 -9.10 4.18 15.09
CA HIS A 172 -9.26 5.56 14.68
C HIS A 172 -8.78 5.76 13.22
N ALA A 173 -7.63 5.21 12.84
CA ALA A 173 -7.13 5.31 11.47
C ALA A 173 -8.05 4.61 10.45
N LEU A 174 -8.58 3.43 10.77
CA LEU A 174 -9.51 2.69 9.92
C LEU A 174 -10.89 3.38 9.84
N ALA A 175 -11.33 4.04 10.90
CA ALA A 175 -12.56 4.83 10.90
C ALA A 175 -12.49 5.97 9.87
N LEU A 176 -11.34 6.64 9.74
CA LEU A 176 -11.14 7.66 8.69
C LEU A 176 -11.29 7.08 7.27
N VAL A 177 -10.79 5.86 7.05
CA VAL A 177 -10.96 5.17 5.76
C VAL A 177 -12.43 4.83 5.52
N ARG A 178 -13.14 4.33 6.54
CA ARG A 178 -14.58 4.03 6.46
C ARG A 178 -15.43 5.28 6.25
N GLU A 179 -15.08 6.41 6.82
CA GLU A 179 -15.79 7.69 6.59
C GLU A 179 -15.69 8.13 5.13
N VAL A 180 -14.51 8.00 4.52
CA VAL A 180 -14.26 8.40 3.13
C VAL A 180 -14.88 7.41 2.14
N TRP A 181 -14.78 6.11 2.41
CA TRP A 181 -15.10 5.06 1.44
C TRP A 181 -16.35 4.23 1.74
N GLY A 182 -16.89 4.28 2.96
CA GLY A 182 -18.01 3.47 3.44
C GLY A 182 -19.40 4.05 3.16
N ARG A 183 -19.51 5.20 2.48
CA ARG A 183 -20.81 5.70 2.03
C ARG A 183 -21.34 4.84 0.87
N PRO A 184 -22.57 4.29 0.96
CA PRO A 184 -23.15 3.55 -0.15
C PRO A 184 -23.27 4.42 -1.41
N ALA A 185 -23.09 3.79 -2.57
CA ALA A 185 -23.08 4.42 -3.90
C ALA A 185 -24.30 5.31 -4.19
N ALA A 186 -25.40 5.18 -3.43
CA ALA A 186 -26.57 6.05 -3.51
C ALA A 186 -26.27 7.54 -3.25
N SER A 187 -25.24 7.88 -2.48
CA SER A 187 -24.84 9.28 -2.27
C SER A 187 -23.94 9.83 -3.38
N ALA A 188 -23.29 8.98 -4.16
CA ALA A 188 -22.37 9.40 -5.22
C ALA A 188 -23.11 9.87 -6.49
N ALA A 189 -24.39 9.53 -6.64
CA ALA A 189 -25.24 10.04 -7.72
C ALA A 189 -25.56 11.54 -7.59
N SER A 190 -25.31 12.16 -6.42
CA SER A 190 -25.60 13.59 -6.19
C SER A 190 -24.35 14.48 -6.13
N THR A 191 -23.14 13.92 -6.22
CA THR A 191 -21.89 14.69 -6.15
C THR A 191 -20.84 14.12 -7.11
N ALA A 192 -21.22 13.85 -8.36
CA ALA A 192 -20.26 14.07 -9.41
C ALA A 192 -19.96 15.58 -9.39
N PRO A 193 -18.71 16.04 -9.15
CA PRO A 193 -18.40 17.41 -9.48
C PRO A 193 -18.74 17.56 -10.96
N ALA A 194 -19.65 18.49 -11.28
CA ALA A 194 -19.82 18.93 -12.64
C ALA A 194 -18.42 19.16 -13.17
N ALA A 195 -18.03 18.44 -14.22
CA ALA A 195 -16.79 18.70 -14.94
C ALA A 195 -16.73 20.22 -15.07
N PRO A 196 -15.61 20.88 -14.67
CA PRO A 196 -15.58 22.33 -14.61
C PRO A 196 -16.07 22.81 -15.95
N ALA A 197 -17.17 23.58 -15.93
CA ALA A 197 -17.61 24.30 -17.10
C ALA A 197 -16.38 25.08 -17.53
N VAL A 198 -15.80 24.66 -18.65
CA VAL A 198 -14.67 25.35 -19.24
C VAL A 198 -15.28 26.67 -19.68
N SER A 199 -15.24 27.65 -18.76
CA SER A 199 -15.53 29.03 -19.07
C SER A 199 -14.70 29.36 -20.29
N GLU A 200 -15.31 30.01 -21.27
CA GLU A 200 -14.66 30.61 -22.43
C GLU A 200 -13.66 31.67 -21.94
N ALA A 201 -12.55 31.22 -21.36
CA ALA A 201 -11.44 32.03 -20.96
C ALA A 201 -10.48 32.02 -22.15
N SER A 202 -10.43 33.19 -22.78
CA SER A 202 -9.45 33.65 -23.75
C SER A 202 -8.14 32.88 -23.65
N ALA A 203 -7.74 32.23 -24.76
CA ALA A 203 -6.42 31.66 -24.89
C ALA A 203 -5.39 32.80 -24.75
N VAL A 204 -4.69 32.85 -23.62
CA VAL A 204 -3.49 33.68 -23.49
C VAL A 204 -2.33 32.82 -23.97
N PRO A 205 -1.62 33.21 -25.04
CA PRO A 205 -0.46 32.45 -25.50
C PRO A 205 0.64 32.54 -24.43
N PHE A 206 1.23 31.40 -24.08
CA PHE A 206 2.46 31.36 -23.31
C PHE A 206 3.55 30.76 -24.20
N ALA A 207 4.56 31.58 -24.53
CA ALA A 207 5.72 31.14 -25.28
C ALA A 207 6.66 30.34 -24.37
N VAL A 208 7.03 29.13 -24.78
CA VAL A 208 8.10 28.35 -24.16
C VAL A 208 9.36 28.56 -24.99
N SER A 209 10.33 29.30 -24.43
CA SER A 209 11.66 29.45 -25.02
C SER A 209 12.47 28.18 -24.75
N GLY A 210 12.46 27.23 -25.70
CA GLY A 210 13.34 26.07 -25.68
C GLY A 210 14.75 26.48 -26.12
N GLY A 211 15.72 26.43 -25.20
CA GLY A 211 17.13 26.59 -25.54
C GLY A 211 17.63 25.40 -26.35
N GLY A 212 17.96 25.65 -27.63
CA GLY A 212 18.57 24.68 -28.53
C GLY A 212 19.00 25.40 -29.81
N ASP A 213 20.30 25.45 -30.02
CA ASP A 213 21.01 26.10 -31.12
C ASP A 213 20.47 25.64 -32.51
N GLY A 214 19.81 26.54 -33.24
CA GLY A 214 19.21 26.26 -34.55
C GLY A 214 18.18 27.31 -34.95
N ASP A 215 18.57 28.19 -35.87
CA ASP A 215 17.80 29.33 -36.41
C ASP A 215 16.42 28.90 -36.95
N GLY A 216 15.35 29.23 -36.22
CA GLY A 216 13.96 28.99 -36.61
C GLY A 216 12.99 29.05 -35.42
N GLU A 217 12.09 30.02 -35.43
CA GLU A 217 11.01 30.10 -34.45
C GLU A 217 10.01 28.95 -34.68
N VAL A 218 9.84 28.07 -33.69
CA VAL A 218 8.94 26.92 -33.78
C VAL A 218 7.68 27.17 -32.96
N VAL A 219 6.54 27.33 -33.64
CA VAL A 219 5.21 27.46 -33.02
C VAL A 219 4.57 26.07 -32.90
N VAL A 220 4.36 25.59 -31.67
CA VAL A 220 3.66 24.33 -31.39
C VAL A 220 2.23 24.62 -30.96
N MET A 221 1.26 24.11 -31.73
CA MET A 221 -0.16 24.28 -31.44
C MET A 221 -0.83 22.94 -31.13
N VAL A 222 -1.61 22.90 -30.04
CA VAL A 222 -2.38 21.72 -29.62
C VAL A 222 -3.86 21.98 -29.85
N ALA A 223 -4.50 21.16 -30.69
CA ALA A 223 -5.93 21.22 -30.97
C ALA A 223 -6.62 19.89 -30.65
N ARG A 224 -7.91 19.95 -30.31
CA ARG A 224 -8.72 18.74 -30.06
C ARG A 224 -8.91 17.95 -31.35
N LYS A 225 -8.92 16.63 -31.25
CA LYS A 225 -9.22 15.74 -32.38
C LYS A 225 -10.60 16.09 -32.97
N GLY A 226 -10.66 16.37 -34.27
CA GLY A 226 -11.89 16.80 -34.96
C GLY A 226 -12.04 18.33 -35.12
N THR A 227 -11.07 19.13 -34.69
CA THR A 227 -11.08 20.59 -34.96
C THR A 227 -11.01 20.85 -36.47
N PRO A 228 -11.93 21.65 -37.06
CA PRO A 228 -11.89 21.99 -38.48
C PRO A 228 -10.59 22.72 -38.85
N MET A 229 -9.98 22.34 -39.97
CA MET A 229 -8.66 22.87 -40.40
C MET A 229 -8.62 24.40 -40.52
N TRP A 230 -9.69 25.05 -40.97
CA TRP A 230 -9.74 26.52 -41.10
C TRP A 230 -9.53 27.24 -39.75
N ARG A 231 -9.95 26.61 -38.65
CA ARG A 231 -9.83 27.16 -37.29
C ARG A 231 -8.43 26.96 -36.72
N VAL A 232 -7.77 25.86 -37.08
CA VAL A 232 -6.36 25.61 -36.76
C VAL A 232 -5.48 26.63 -37.48
N VAL A 233 -5.74 26.88 -38.77
CA VAL A 233 -5.01 27.87 -39.58
C VAL A 233 -5.14 29.28 -39.00
N GLN A 234 -6.35 29.74 -38.66
CA GLN A 234 -6.54 31.06 -38.03
C GLN A 234 -5.74 31.25 -36.74
N GLN A 235 -5.61 30.19 -35.92
CA GLN A 235 -4.87 30.28 -34.66
C GLN A 235 -3.36 30.28 -34.88
N ILE A 236 -2.86 29.61 -35.93
CA ILE A 236 -1.45 29.70 -36.36
C ILE A 236 -1.17 31.10 -36.90
N GLU A 237 -2.04 31.64 -37.76
CA GLU A 237 -1.89 32.99 -38.32
C GLU A 237 -1.87 34.07 -37.24
N ALA A 238 -2.72 33.95 -36.21
CA ALA A 238 -2.73 34.85 -35.07
C ALA A 238 -1.44 34.75 -34.22
N ALA A 239 -0.85 33.56 -34.12
CA ALA A 239 0.38 33.33 -33.36
C ALA A 239 1.65 33.77 -34.10
N VAL A 240 1.65 33.77 -35.43
CA VAL A 240 2.78 34.18 -36.28
C VAL A 240 2.66 35.65 -36.73
N GLY A 241 1.47 36.25 -36.59
CA GLY A 241 1.13 37.58 -37.12
C GLY A 241 1.42 38.79 -36.22
N GLU A 242 2.00 38.63 -35.03
CA GLU A 242 2.50 39.76 -34.24
C GLU A 242 4.00 39.96 -34.46
N ASN A 243 4.33 40.71 -35.51
CA ASN A 243 5.60 41.43 -35.65
C ASN A 243 5.37 42.79 -36.31
#